data_AF-A0A7W1C6Q9-F1
#
_entry.id   AF-A0A7W1C6Q9-F1
#
_cell.length_a   1.000
_cell.length_b   1.000
_cell.length_c   1.000
_cell.angle_alpha   90.00
_cell.angle_beta   90.00
_cell.angle_gamma   90.00
#
_symmetry.space_group_name_H-M   'P 1'
#
loop_
_entity.id
_entity.type
_entity.pdbx_description
1 polymer ?
#
loop_
_entity_poly.entity_id
_entity_poly.type
_entity_poly.pdbx_seq_one_letter_code
_entity_poly.pdbx_strand_id
1 'polypeptide(L)'
;VKDVPATAGELSPEPVWVRYHVRYYGYALLFLAFNMEMAFMYPWAVVYKELGLTALLDMGVFLMVLFLGLLYGWSQGALRRQ
;
A
#
# COMPACT_ATOMS: atom_id res chain seq x y z
N VAL A 1 -6.40 11.77 38.05
CA VAL A 1 -7.14 12.60 37.06
C VAL A 1 -6.38 12.74 35.73
N LYS A 2 -5.06 12.52 35.67
CA LYS A 2 -4.27 12.67 34.44
C LYS A 2 -4.31 11.43 33.50
N ASP A 3 -4.78 10.29 33.98
CA ASP A 3 -4.58 8.99 33.31
C ASP A 3 -5.82 8.50 32.53
N VAL A 4 -6.87 9.32 32.43
CA VAL A 4 -8.13 8.96 31.74
C VAL A 4 -8.34 9.91 30.56
N PRO A 5 -8.54 9.40 29.33
CA PRO A 5 -8.78 10.25 28.17
C PRO A 5 -10.08 11.06 28.35
N ALA A 6 -10.03 12.34 28.01
CA ALA A 6 -11.14 13.26 28.22
C ALA A 6 -12.31 12.92 27.27
N THR A 7 -13.39 12.36 27.82
CA THR A 7 -14.64 12.12 27.11
C THR A 7 -15.67 13.10 27.65
N ALA A 8 -16.00 14.16 26.89
CA ALA A 8 -17.15 15.05 27.09
C ALA A 8 -17.72 15.24 28.53
N GLY A 9 -16.87 15.42 29.54
CA GLY A 9 -17.27 15.66 30.94
C GLY A 9 -17.49 14.42 31.83
N GLU A 10 -17.40 13.19 31.32
CA GLU A 10 -17.54 11.97 32.13
C GLU A 10 -16.31 11.07 32.01
N LEU A 11 -15.81 10.59 33.16
CA LEU A 11 -14.71 9.63 33.23
C LEU A 11 -15.28 8.24 32.93
N SER A 12 -15.37 7.88 31.65
CA SER A 12 -15.73 6.54 31.23
C SER A 12 -14.46 5.69 31.03
N PRO A 13 -14.22 4.65 31.83
CA PRO A 13 -13.10 3.71 31.65
C PRO A 13 -13.42 2.67 30.56
N GLU A 14 -14.26 3.05 29.59
CA GLU A 14 -14.61 2.20 28.46
C GLU A 14 -13.35 1.94 27.63
N PRO A 15 -13.11 0.68 27.23
CA PRO A 15 -11.92 0.37 26.48
C PRO A 15 -11.89 1.10 25.13
N VAL A 16 -10.79 1.79 24.83
CA VAL A 16 -10.60 2.59 23.60
C VAL A 16 -10.35 1.70 22.36
N TRP A 17 -10.92 0.49 22.31
CA TRP A 17 -10.86 -0.33 21.09
C TRP A 17 -11.92 0.19 20.11
N VAL A 18 -11.51 1.11 19.25
CA VAL A 18 -12.32 1.52 18.09
C VAL A 18 -12.45 0.35 17.13
N ARG A 19 -13.65 0.13 16.59
CA ARG A 19 -13.86 -0.84 15.50
C ARG A 19 -13.02 -0.41 14.29
N TYR A 20 -11.93 -1.12 14.03
CA TYR A 20 -11.08 -0.87 12.88
C TYR A 20 -11.81 -1.25 11.58
N HIS A 21 -12.04 -0.26 10.72
CA HIS A 21 -12.56 -0.52 9.38
C HIS A 21 -11.42 -1.05 8.49
N VAL A 22 -11.57 -2.28 7.99
CA VAL A 22 -10.59 -2.95 7.13
C VAL A 22 -10.31 -2.19 5.82
N ARG A 23 -11.17 -1.24 5.45
CA ARG A 23 -11.13 -0.45 4.21
C ARG A 23 -9.79 0.27 3.97
N TYR A 24 -9.06 0.65 5.01
CA TYR A 24 -7.79 1.38 4.88
C TYR A 24 -6.57 0.48 4.65
N TYR A 25 -6.65 -0.81 5.00
CA TYR A 25 -5.51 -1.73 4.88
C TYR A 25 -5.13 -2.00 3.42
N GLY A 26 -6.11 -2.07 2.51
CA GLY A 26 -5.84 -2.25 1.08
C GLY A 26 -4.98 -1.11 0.50
N TYR A 27 -5.29 0.13 0.86
CA TYR A 27 -4.48 1.28 0.44
C TYR A 27 -3.08 1.27 1.06
N ALA A 28 -2.94 0.87 2.33
CA ALA A 28 -1.64 0.78 3.00
C ALA A 28 -0.75 -0.31 2.38
N LEU A 29 -1.31 -1.48 2.09
CA LEU A 29 -0.59 -2.58 1.45
C LEU A 29 -0.21 -2.25 0.00
N LEU A 30 -1.10 -1.59 -0.75
CA LEU A 30 -0.80 -1.12 -2.09
C LEU A 30 0.31 -0.06 -2.08
N PHE A 31 0.23 0.90 -1.17
CA PHE A 31 1.28 1.91 -1.00
C PHE A 31 2.63 1.28 -0.65
N LEU A 32 2.64 0.31 0.26
CA LEU A 32 3.86 -0.41 0.65
C LEU A 32 4.47 -1.20 -0.52
N ALA A 33 3.63 -1.92 -1.28
CA ALA A 33 4.07 -2.65 -2.46
C ALA A 33 4.70 -1.69 -3.49
N PHE A 34 4.01 -0.60 -3.84
CA PHE A 34 4.52 0.41 -4.76
C PHE A 34 5.82 1.08 -4.25
N ASN A 35 5.93 1.32 -2.94
CA ASN A 35 7.14 1.91 -2.36
C ASN A 35 8.36 0.98 -2.53
N MET A 36 8.16 -0.34 -2.36
CA MET A 36 9.21 -1.33 -2.62
C MET A 36 9.63 -1.35 -4.09
N GLU A 37 8.70 -1.22 -5.03
CA GLU A 37 9.02 -1.19 -6.47
C GLU A 37 9.95 -0.03 -6.81
N MET A 38 9.69 1.16 -6.27
CA MET A 38 10.53 2.34 -6.45
C MET A 38 11.95 2.10 -5.91
N ALA A 39 12.08 1.36 -4.80
CA ALA A 39 13.39 0.97 -4.28
C ALA A 39 14.16 0.07 -5.26
N PHE A 40 13.47 -0.84 -5.97
CA PHE A 40 14.07 -1.69 -7.00
C PHE A 40 14.39 -0.95 -8.30
N MET A 41 13.68 0.14 -8.62
CA MET A 41 13.99 0.99 -9.78
C MET A 41 15.36 1.66 -9.69
N TYR A 42 15.81 2.02 -8.50
CA TYR A 42 17.10 2.71 -8.33
C TYR A 42 18.31 1.91 -8.82
N PRO A 43 18.58 0.68 -8.34
CA PRO A 43 19.69 -0.10 -8.84
C PRO A 43 19.52 -0.42 -10.32
N TRP A 44 18.30 -0.76 -10.77
CA TRP A 44 18.04 -1.02 -12.19
C TRP A 44 18.43 0.16 -13.09
N ALA A 45 18.05 1.39 -12.71
CA ALA A 45 18.36 2.60 -13.47
C ALA A 45 19.88 2.86 -13.57
N VAL A 46 20.65 2.42 -12.57
CA VAL A 46 22.12 2.51 -12.58
C VAL A 46 22.71 1.51 -13.59
N VAL A 47 22.26 0.25 -13.59
CA VAL A 47 22.79 -0.80 -14.48
C VAL A 47 22.25 -0.69 -15.92
N TYR A 48 21.17 0.06 -16.14
CA TYR A 48 20.58 0.28 -17.47
C TYR A 48 21.59 0.76 -18.52
N LYS A 49 22.58 1.57 -18.11
CA LYS A 49 23.61 2.08 -19.02
C LYS A 49 24.54 0.99 -19.58
N GLU A 50 24.69 -0.12 -18.88
CA GLU A 50 25.59 -1.22 -19.27
C GLU A 50 24.84 -2.32 -20.04
N LEU A 51 23.61 -2.62 -19.62
CA LEU A 51 22.80 -3.72 -20.14
C LEU A 51 21.85 -3.30 -21.29
N GLY A 52 21.51 -2.02 -21.39
CA GLY A 52 20.67 -1.46 -22.46
C GLY A 52 19.30 -2.14 -22.57
N LEU A 53 19.04 -2.75 -23.73
CA LEU A 53 17.72 -3.30 -24.08
C LEU A 53 17.31 -4.51 -23.22
N THR A 54 18.28 -5.29 -22.72
CA THR A 54 18.00 -6.45 -21.84
C THR A 54 17.45 -5.99 -20.49
N ALA A 55 18.09 -4.98 -19.88
CA ALA A 55 17.60 -4.33 -18.68
C ALA A 55 16.20 -3.71 -18.89
N LEU A 56 15.91 -3.16 -20.07
CA LEU A 56 14.56 -2.64 -20.36
C LEU A 56 13.48 -3.73 -20.29
N LEU A 57 13.76 -4.92 -20.84
CA LEU A 57 12.83 -6.05 -20.79
C LEU A 57 12.64 -6.58 -19.38
N ASP A 58 13.72 -6.72 -18.62
CA ASP A 58 13.66 -7.18 -17.21
C ASP A 58 12.78 -6.25 -16.36
N MET A 59 12.95 -4.93 -16.52
CA MET A 59 12.11 -3.94 -15.82
C MET A 59 10.68 -3.92 -16.33
N GLY A 60 10.48 -4.11 -17.64
CA GLY A 60 9.15 -4.20 -18.24
C GLY A 60 8.34 -5.37 -17.70
N VAL A 61 8.98 -6.54 -17.55
CA VAL A 61 8.34 -7.73 -16.95
C VAL A 61 8.02 -7.48 -15.47
N PHE A 62 8.95 -6.88 -14.72
CA PHE A 62 8.72 -6.53 -13.31
C PHE A 62 7.48 -5.64 -13.16
N LEU A 63 7.43 -4.51 -13.88
CA LEU A 63 6.29 -3.58 -13.85
C LEU A 63 4.99 -4.24 -14.32
N MET A 64 5.04 -5.15 -15.29
CA MET A 64 3.85 -5.84 -15.80
C MET A 64 3.21 -6.74 -14.73
N VAL A 65 4.01 -7.48 -13.96
CA VAL A 65 3.50 -8.32 -12.86
C VAL A 65 2.76 -7.47 -11.81
N LEU A 66 3.30 -6.31 -11.49
CA LEU A 66 2.74 -5.39 -10.49
C LEU A 66 1.47 -4.71 -11.00
N PHE A 67 1.48 -4.30 -12.26
CA PHE A 67 0.31 -3.77 -12.95
C PHE A 67 -0.83 -4.79 -12.99
N LEU A 68 -0.53 -6.07 -13.25
CA LEU A 68 -1.52 -7.15 -13.16
C LEU A 68 -2.05 -7.34 -11.73
N GLY A 69 -1.19 -7.24 -10.72
CA GLY A 69 -1.61 -7.26 -9.31
C GLY A 69 -2.56 -6.11 -8.96
N LEU A 70 -2.27 -4.90 -9.45
CA LEU A 70 -3.13 -3.73 -9.29
C LEU A 70 -4.47 -3.90 -10.02
N LEU A 71 -4.46 -4.34 -11.28
CA LEU A 71 -5.68 -4.62 -12.04
C LEU A 71 -6.55 -5.68 -11.36
N TYR A 72 -5.93 -6.74 -10.86
CA TYR A 72 -6.64 -7.76 -10.10
C TYR A 72 -7.27 -7.19 -8.83
N GLY A 73 -6.51 -6.41 -8.05
CA GLY A 73 -7.01 -5.73 -6.84
C GLY A 73 -8.15 -4.76 -7.14
N TRP A 74 -8.09 -4.04 -8.26
CA TRP A 74 -9.16 -3.15 -8.72
C TRP A 74 -10.44 -3.94 -9.06
N SER A 75 -10.29 -5.06 -9.77
CA SER A 75 -11.42 -5.88 -10.23
C SER A 75 -12.26 -6.46 -9.09
N GLN A 76 -11.65 -6.68 -7.92
CA GLN A 76 -12.29 -7.29 -6.75
C GLN A 76 -13.05 -6.30 -5.84
N GLY A 77 -12.97 -4.97 -6.04
CA GLY A 77 -13.34 -4.04 -4.96
C GLY A 77 -14.03 -2.71 -5.29
N ALA A 78 -14.11 -2.25 -6.54
CA ALA A 78 -14.45 -0.82 -6.77
C ALA A 78 -15.87 -0.50 -7.28
N LEU A 79 -16.71 -1.46 -7.67
CA LEU A 79 -18.02 -1.15 -8.30
C LEU A 79 -19.20 -2.00 -7.84
N ARG A 80 -19.23 -2.41 -6.57
CA ARG A 80 -20.50 -2.71 -5.90
C ARG A 80 -20.88 -1.52 -5.03
N ARG A 81 -21.69 -0.61 -5.59
CA ARG A 81 -22.55 0.28 -4.79
C ARG A 81 -23.40 -0.62 -3.89
N GLN A 82 -23.14 -0.60 -2.60
CA GLN A 82 -24.15 -0.75 -1.57
C GLN A 82 -24.12 0.52 -0.74
#